data_AF-A0A6N8APG9-F1
#
_entry.id   AF-A0A6N8APG9-F1
#
_cell.length_a   1.000
_cell.length_b   1.000
_cell.length_c   1.000
_cell.angle_alpha   90.00
_cell.angle_beta   90.00
_cell.angle_gamma   90.00
#
_symmetry.space_group_name_H-M   'P 1'
#
loop_
_entity.id
_entity.type
_entity.pdbx_description
1 polymer ?
#
loop_
_entity_poly.entity_id
_entity_poly.type
_entity_poly.pdbx_seq_one_letter_code
_entity_poly.pdbx_strand_id
1 'polypeptide(L)' 'MTRSKLAQLRGLSVVVADTGDYDAIKRLRPVDCTTNPTLVRKALDLPVYAGLI' A
#
# COMPACT_ATOMS: atom_id res chain seq x y z
N MET A 1 20.94 -0.42 -16.75
CA MET A 1 19.53 -0.77 -16.45
C MET A 1 18.78 0.50 -16.06
N THR A 2 17.68 0.82 -16.74
CA THR A 2 16.87 2.01 -16.46
C THR A 2 16.04 1.78 -15.19
N ARG A 3 16.04 2.75 -14.25
CA ARG A 3 15.21 2.68 -13.04
C ARG A 3 13.72 2.68 -13.40
N SER A 4 12.89 1.91 -12.67
CA SER A 4 11.44 1.93 -12.88
C SER A 4 10.85 3.32 -12.63
N LYS A 5 9.68 3.62 -13.23
CA LYS A 5 8.99 4.91 -13.01
C LYS A 5 8.75 5.17 -11.52
N LEU A 6 8.36 4.15 -10.77
CA LEU A 6 8.19 4.23 -9.31
C LEU A 6 9.50 4.57 -8.58
N ALA A 7 10.61 3.95 -8.98
CA ALA A 7 11.92 4.24 -8.41
C ALA A 7 12.42 5.65 -8.74
N GLN A 8 12.03 6.21 -9.89
CA GLN A 8 12.30 7.60 -10.23
C GLN A 8 11.42 8.56 -9.42
N LEU A 9 10.11 8.28 -9.29
CA LEU A 9 9.16 9.11 -8.55
C LEU A 9 9.54 9.28 -7.08
N ARG A 10 10.09 8.23 -6.44
CA ARG A 10 10.59 8.29 -5.06
C ARG A 10 11.69 9.32 -4.82
N GLY A 11 12.42 9.73 -5.86
CA GLY A 11 13.42 10.80 -5.75
C GLY A 11 12.85 12.20 -5.86
N LEU A 12 11.58 12.34 -6.26
CA LEU A 12 10.92 13.61 -6.55
C LEU A 12 9.73 13.88 -5.61
N SER A 13 9.16 12.85 -5.02
CA SER A 13 7.93 12.96 -4.22
C SER A 13 7.85 11.87 -3.17
N VAL A 14 7.08 12.14 -2.11
CA VAL A 14 6.70 11.14 -1.11
C VAL A 14 5.68 10.20 -1.73
N VAL A 15 6.04 8.91 -1.81
CA VAL A 15 5.15 7.89 -2.35
C VAL A 15 4.32 7.32 -1.22
N VAL A 16 3.00 7.43 -1.35
CA VAL A 16 2.00 6.88 -0.42
C VAL A 16 1.20 5.80 -1.14
N ALA A 17 0.87 4.70 -0.46
CA ALA A 17 -0.01 3.67 -1.00
C ALA A 17 -1.45 3.88 -0.50
N ASP A 18 -2.41 3.98 -1.42
CA ASP A 18 -3.84 4.11 -1.08
C ASP A 18 -4.50 2.73 -1.04
N THR A 19 -4.23 1.97 0.03
CA THR A 19 -4.71 0.59 0.18
C THR A 19 -4.68 0.11 1.63
N GLY A 20 -5.54 -0.84 1.95
CA GLY A 20 -5.44 -1.68 3.15
C GLY A 20 -4.80 -3.06 2.89
N ASP A 21 -4.32 -3.34 1.68
CA ASP A 21 -3.67 -4.61 1.32
C ASP A 21 -2.23 -4.67 1.84
N TYR A 22 -2.01 -5.52 2.85
CA TYR A 22 -0.71 -5.74 3.48
C TYR A 22 0.40 -6.16 2.51
N ASP A 23 0.10 -7.06 1.57
CA ASP A 23 1.13 -7.59 0.66
C ASP A 23 1.55 -6.55 -0.37
N ALA A 24 0.61 -5.72 -0.83
CA ALA A 24 0.90 -4.58 -1.69
C ALA A 24 1.82 -3.57 -0.98
N ILE A 25 1.53 -3.25 0.28
CA ILE A 25 2.35 -2.34 1.09
C ILE A 25 3.76 -2.90 1.26
N LYS A 26 3.89 -4.19 1.64
CA LYS A 26 5.18 -4.86 1.82
C LYS A 26 6.01 -4.89 0.54
N ARG A 27 5.38 -5.20 -0.60
CA ARG A 27 6.07 -5.26 -1.91
C ARG A 27 6.51 -3.88 -2.39
N LEU A 28 5.64 -2.88 -2.26
CA LEU A 28 5.90 -1.56 -2.82
C LEU A 28 6.75 -0.69 -1.90
N ARG A 29 6.73 -0.90 -0.58
CA ARG A 29 7.46 -0.13 0.45
C ARG A 29 7.20 1.38 0.30
N PRO A 30 5.94 1.85 0.37
CA PRO A 30 5.65 3.28 0.38
C PRO A 30 6.22 3.93 1.66
N VAL A 31 6.24 5.26 1.72
CA VAL A 31 6.56 5.99 2.95
C VAL A 31 5.40 5.87 3.92
N ASP A 32 4.20 6.23 3.45
CA ASP A 32 2.96 6.13 4.23
C ASP A 32 1.90 5.33 3.47
N CYS A 33 0.80 5.03 4.16
CA CYS A 33 -0.40 4.46 3.56
C CYS A 33 -1.61 5.31 3.92
N THR A 34 -2.53 5.48 2.98
CA THR A 34 -3.85 6.05 3.23
C THR A 34 -4.91 4.97 3.11
N THR A 35 -5.94 5.11 3.93
CA THR A 35 -7.13 4.27 3.85
C THR A 35 -8.37 5.16 3.84
N ASN A 36 -9.48 4.57 3.45
CA ASN A 36 -10.81 5.15 3.58
C ASN A 36 -11.79 4.02 3.92
N PRO A 37 -13.04 4.31 4.33
CA PRO A 37 -13.99 3.28 4.74
C PRO A 37 -14.19 2.15 3.72
N THR A 38 -14.18 2.48 2.43
CA THR A 38 -14.31 1.49 1.34
C THR A 38 -13.10 0.56 1.28
N LEU A 39 -11.89 1.10 1.39
CA LEU A 39 -10.65 0.31 1.36
C LEU A 39 -10.50 -0.54 2.62
N VAL A 40 -10.88 -0.02 3.78
CA VAL A 40 -10.91 -0.79 5.03
C VAL A 40 -11.86 -1.97 4.87
N ARG A 41 -13.10 -1.72 4.44
CA ARG A 41 -14.10 -2.78 4.26
C ARG A 41 -13.60 -3.90 3.35
N LYS A 42 -12.93 -3.56 2.24
CA LYS A 42 -12.32 -4.54 1.32
C LYS A 42 -11.16 -5.29 1.96
N ALA A 43 -10.32 -4.61 2.74
CA ALA A 43 -9.17 -5.23 3.40
C ALA A 43 -9.60 -6.27 4.43
N LEU A 44 -10.74 -6.08 5.12
CA LEU A 44 -11.25 -7.04 6.10
C LEU A 44 -11.56 -8.42 5.50
N ASP A 45 -11.73 -8.54 4.18
CA ASP A 45 -11.91 -9.83 3.50
C ASP A 45 -10.58 -10.61 3.34
N LEU A 46 -9.43 -9.99 3.64
CA LEU A 46 -8.11 -10.61 3.52
C LEU A 46 -7.81 -11.52 4.73
N PRO A 47 -7.25 -12.74 4.52
CA PRO A 47 -6.97 -13.69 5.60
C PRO A 47 -6.07 -13.14 6.70
N VAL A 48 -5.15 -12.23 6.36
CA VAL A 48 -4.22 -11.60 7.33
C VAL A 48 -4.93 -10.77 8.40
N TYR A 49 -6.16 -10.31 8.12
CA TYR A 49 -6.96 -9.52 9.05
C TYR A 49 -8.11 -10.30 9.69
N ALA A 50 -8.26 -11.59 9.38
CA ALA A 50 -9.36 -12.42 9.86
C ALA A 50 -9.43 -12.57 11.40
N GLY A 51 -8.30 -12.38 12.10
CA GLY A 51 -8.23 -12.44 13.56
C GLY A 51 -8.37 -11.10 14.28
N LEU A 52 -8.69 -10.01 13.58
CA LEU A 52 -8.79 -8.66 14.15
C LEU A 52 -10.23 -8.21 14.43
N ILE A 53 -11.22 -9.07 14.13
CA ILE A 53 -12.66 -8.79 14.24
C ILE A 53 -13.31 -9.87 15.10
#